data_AF-A0AAE3ABB0-F1
#
_entry.id   AF-A0AAE3ABB0-F1
#
_cell.length_a   1.000
_cell.length_b   1.000
_cell.length_c   1.000
_cell.angle_alpha   90.00
_cell.angle_beta   90.00
_cell.angle_gamma   90.00
#
_symmetry.space_group_name_H-M   'P 1'
#
loop_
_entity.id
_entity.type
_entity.pdbx_description
1 polymer ?
#
loop_
_entity_poly.entity_id
_entity_poly.type
_entity_poly.pdbx_seq_one_letter_code
_entity_poly.pdbx_strand_id
1 'polypeptide(L)'
;MNRKLFRVITVVLAVLIVGQLLNLALQIHSDVYHYSYDEDTFLYTIQDGRYSELPEKKRRNEMEHVKADAQLQECYAVADYYEAASIYYMYLQNGDAEKSRKAQADMKTAQSAMGELEYCAAEIDSYFVNYFNH
;
A
#
# COMPACT_ATOMS: atom_id res chain seq x y z
N MET A 1 37.78 41.32 24.08
CA MET A 1 36.99 40.07 24.14
C MET A 1 37.94 38.89 24.33
N ASN A 2 37.74 38.07 25.38
CA ASN A 2 38.71 37.05 25.77
C ASN A 2 38.69 35.89 24.76
N ARG A 3 39.82 35.59 24.09
CA ARG A 3 39.91 34.55 23.03
C ARG A 3 39.44 33.17 23.50
N LYS A 4 39.60 32.87 24.80
CA LYS A 4 39.10 31.63 25.41
C LYS A 4 37.57 31.62 25.47
N LEU A 5 36.96 32.75 25.82
CA LEU A 5 35.50 32.91 25.89
C LEU A 5 34.87 32.77 24.50
N PHE A 6 35.48 33.36 23.47
CA PHE A 6 35.00 33.23 22.09
C PHE A 6 35.02 31.78 21.62
N ARG A 7 36.12 31.05 21.85
CA ARG A 7 36.22 29.62 21.47
C ARG A 7 35.17 28.75 22.15
N VAL A 8 34.90 28.98 23.44
CA VAL A 8 33.87 28.23 24.17
C VAL A 8 32.49 28.51 23.59
N ILE A 9 32.16 29.77 23.32
CA ILE A 9 30.87 30.15 22.71
C ILE A 9 30.72 29.51 21.32
N THR A 10 31.77 29.52 20.50
CA THR A 10 31.74 28.90 19.16
C THR A 10 31.50 27.39 19.24
N VAL A 11 32.14 26.68 20.18
CA VAL A 11 31.94 25.23 20.35
C VAL A 11 30.52 24.91 20.79
N VAL A 12 29.97 25.68 21.75
CA VAL A 12 28.59 25.49 22.22
C VAL A 12 27.59 25.73 21.09
N LEU A 13 27.77 26.78 20.28
CA LEU A 13 26.91 27.05 19.13
C LEU A 13 26.99 25.94 18.08
N ALA A 14 28.18 25.39 17.82
CA ALA A 14 28.34 24.29 16.87
C ALA A 14 27.59 23.03 17.32
N VAL A 15 27.66 22.69 18.61
CA VAL A 15 26.94 21.53 19.17
C VAL A 15 25.42 21.73 19.08
N LEU A 16 24.93 22.94 19.36
CA LEU A 16 23.50 23.26 19.23
C LEU A 16 23.02 23.15 17.78
N ILE A 17 23.79 23.65 16.82
CA ILE A 17 23.46 23.56 15.39
C ILE A 17 23.41 22.09 14.95
N VAL A 18 24.40 21.27 15.35
CA VAL A 18 24.41 19.84 15.02
C VAL A 18 23.21 19.12 15.65
N GLY A 19 22.86 19.44 16.89
CA GLY A 19 21.68 18.89 17.56
C GLY A 19 20.38 19.26 16.85
N GLN A 20 20.24 20.52 16.41
CA GLN A 20 19.07 20.97 15.64
C GLN A 20 18.98 20.29 14.28
N LEU A 21 20.11 20.10 13.58
CA LEU A 21 20.14 19.39 12.30
C LEU A 21 19.78 17.90 12.44
N LEU A 22 20.22 17.24 13.51
CA LEU A 22 19.83 15.86 13.81
C LEU A 22 18.33 15.75 14.12
N ASN A 23 17.80 16.69 14.91
CA ASN A 23 16.38 16.71 15.25
C ASN A 23 15.52 16.98 14.00
N LEU A 24 15.95 17.90 13.14
CA LEU A 24 15.32 18.14 11.84
C LEU A 24 15.40 16.93 10.91
N ALA A 25 16.53 16.20 10.89
CA ALA A 25 16.66 15.00 10.08
C ALA A 25 15.73 13.87 10.55
N LEU A 26 15.57 13.69 11.87
CA LEU A 26 14.60 12.76 12.44
C LEU A 26 13.16 13.20 12.16
N GLN A 27 12.88 14.49 12.27
CA GLN A 27 11.56 15.05 11.98
C GLN A 27 11.22 14.96 10.49
N ILE A 28 12.16 15.20 9.58
CA ILE A 28 11.95 14.98 8.14
C ILE A 28 11.70 13.49 7.87
N HIS A 29 12.37 12.58 8.60
CA HIS A 29 12.13 11.14 8.45
C HIS A 29 10.74 10.72 8.94
N SER A 30 10.19 11.35 9.99
CA SER A 30 8.81 11.13 10.43
C SER A 30 7.78 11.87 9.57
N ASP A 31 8.10 13.07 9.08
CA ASP A 31 7.20 13.93 8.32
C ASP A 31 7.20 13.61 6.81
N VAL A 32 7.83 12.50 6.37
CA VAL A 32 7.61 11.97 5.01
C VAL A 32 6.19 11.38 4.93
N TYR A 33 5.20 12.28 4.91
CA TYR A 33 3.82 12.07 4.50
C TYR A 33 3.18 10.78 5.02
N HIS A 34 2.81 10.79 6.30
CA HIS A 34 1.83 9.87 6.89
C HIS A 34 0.46 10.08 6.22
N TYR A 35 0.33 9.61 4.99
CA TYR A 35 -0.91 9.63 4.23
C TYR A 35 -1.41 8.20 4.08
N SER A 36 -2.42 7.88 4.86
CA SER A 36 -3.21 6.66 4.74
C SER A 36 -4.53 6.95 4.03
N TYR A 37 -5.09 5.91 3.42
CA TYR A 37 -6.42 5.92 2.81
C TYR A 37 -7.45 5.38 3.80
N ASP A 38 -8.60 6.03 3.89
CA ASP A 38 -9.77 5.54 4.61
C ASP A 38 -10.60 4.57 3.75
N GLU A 39 -11.57 3.91 4.38
CA GLU A 39 -12.53 3.02 3.71
C GLU A 39 -13.26 3.71 2.57
N ASP A 40 -13.74 4.94 2.77
CA ASP A 40 -14.45 5.72 1.75
C ASP A 40 -13.63 5.85 0.46
N THR A 41 -12.32 6.08 0.57
CA THR A 41 -11.45 6.15 -0.59
C THR A 41 -11.33 4.81 -1.31
N PHE A 42 -11.30 3.69 -0.59
CA PHE A 42 -11.31 2.36 -1.20
C PHE A 42 -12.64 2.09 -1.89
N LEU A 43 -13.77 2.31 -1.22
CA LEU A 43 -15.11 2.10 -1.77
C LEU A 43 -15.35 2.95 -3.01
N TYR A 44 -14.94 4.22 -3.00
CA TYR A 44 -14.99 5.08 -4.19
C TYR A 44 -14.18 4.50 -5.35
N THR A 45 -12.97 4.00 -5.07
CA THR A 45 -12.09 3.40 -6.08
C THR A 45 -12.69 2.10 -6.66
N ILE A 46 -13.35 1.30 -5.81
CA ILE A 46 -14.06 0.07 -6.21
C ILE A 46 -15.27 0.42 -7.09
N GLN A 47 -16.11 1.37 -6.67
CA GLN A 47 -17.30 1.81 -7.42
C GLN A 47 -16.96 2.38 -8.80
N ASP A 48 -15.81 3.05 -8.91
CA ASP A 48 -15.28 3.60 -10.17
C ASP A 48 -14.57 2.54 -11.03
N GLY A 49 -14.55 1.27 -10.58
CA GLY A 49 -13.94 0.14 -11.29
C GLY A 49 -12.41 0.19 -11.37
N ARG A 50 -11.75 1.05 -10.58
CA ARG A 50 -10.30 1.28 -10.63
C ARG A 50 -9.51 0.29 -9.77
N TYR A 51 -9.78 -1.00 -9.93
CA TYR A 51 -9.21 -2.06 -9.08
C TYR A 51 -7.67 -2.11 -9.10
N SER A 52 -7.04 -1.64 -10.18
CA SER A 52 -5.58 -1.60 -10.33
C SER A 52 -4.86 -0.71 -9.32
N GLU A 53 -5.56 0.25 -8.72
CA GLU A 53 -4.99 1.15 -7.70
C GLU A 53 -5.08 0.58 -6.28
N LEU A 54 -5.95 -0.42 -6.05
CA LEU A 54 -6.23 -0.95 -4.71
C LEU A 54 -5.00 -1.58 -4.04
N PRO A 55 -4.16 -2.40 -4.73
CA PRO A 55 -2.97 -2.99 -4.10
C PRO A 55 -1.97 -1.94 -3.59
N GLU A 56 -1.81 -0.84 -4.32
CA GLU A 56 -0.92 0.25 -3.89
C GLU A 56 -1.48 0.97 -2.66
N LYS A 57 -2.79 1.28 -2.66
CA LYS A 57 -3.47 1.90 -1.52
C LYS A 57 -3.39 1.02 -0.28
N LYS A 58 -3.59 -0.30 -0.41
CA LYS A 58 -3.44 -1.26 0.68
C LYS A 58 -2.02 -1.24 1.25
N ARG A 59 -1.01 -1.38 0.38
CA ARG A 59 0.41 -1.37 0.79
C ARG A 59 0.78 -0.08 1.52
N ARG A 60 0.25 1.06 1.08
CA ARG A 60 0.43 2.35 1.78
C ARG A 60 -0.10 2.27 3.20
N ASN A 61 -1.33 1.81 3.38
CA ASN A 61 -1.93 1.69 4.71
C ASN A 61 -1.17 0.71 5.62
N GLU A 62 -0.64 -0.40 5.07
CA GLU A 62 0.20 -1.34 5.81
C GLU A 62 1.51 -0.70 6.27
N MET A 63 2.16 0.10 5.41
CA MET A 63 3.36 0.87 5.76
C MET A 63 3.09 1.91 6.85
N GLU A 64 1.90 2.52 6.83
CA GLU A 64 1.45 3.47 7.86
C GLU A 64 0.87 2.77 9.11
N HIS A 65 0.93 1.43 9.18
CA HIS A 65 0.43 0.62 10.28
C HIS A 65 -1.04 0.90 10.66
N VAL A 66 -1.87 1.23 9.66
CA VAL A 66 -3.30 1.51 9.85
C VAL A 66 -3.99 0.25 10.36
N LYS A 67 -4.74 0.39 11.47
CA LYS A 67 -5.61 -0.67 11.96
C LYS A 67 -6.89 -0.69 11.13
N ALA A 68 -6.98 -1.65 10.21
CA ALA A 68 -8.20 -1.85 9.44
C ALA A 68 -9.28 -2.53 10.28
N ASP A 69 -10.46 -1.91 10.28
CA ASP A 69 -11.70 -2.50 10.78
C ASP A 69 -12.25 -3.52 9.76
N ALA A 70 -13.43 -4.10 10.05
CA ALA A 70 -13.99 -5.17 9.23
C ALA A 70 -14.23 -4.73 7.78
N GLN A 71 -14.74 -3.52 7.56
CA GLN A 71 -15.09 -3.02 6.24
C GLN A 71 -13.84 -2.67 5.42
N LEU A 72 -12.82 -2.07 6.06
CA LEU A 72 -11.54 -1.83 5.40
C LEU A 72 -10.80 -3.14 5.08
N GLN A 73 -10.96 -4.19 5.91
CA GLN A 73 -10.44 -5.53 5.60
C GLN A 73 -11.11 -6.15 4.37
N GLU A 74 -12.42 -5.97 4.20
CA GLU A 74 -13.14 -6.40 2.99
C GLU A 74 -12.58 -5.69 1.75
N CYS A 75 -12.30 -4.39 1.84
CA CYS A 75 -11.65 -3.62 0.77
C CYS A 75 -10.23 -4.14 0.45
N TYR A 76 -9.46 -4.51 1.48
CA TYR A 76 -8.14 -5.12 1.29
C TYR A 76 -8.23 -6.49 0.62
N ALA A 77 -9.27 -7.27 0.92
CA ALA A 77 -9.51 -8.54 0.26
C ALA A 77 -9.80 -8.36 -1.25
N VAL A 78 -10.51 -7.28 -1.64
CA VAL A 78 -10.66 -6.91 -3.06
C VAL A 78 -9.32 -6.59 -3.71
N ALA A 79 -8.44 -5.85 -3.01
CA ALA A 79 -7.09 -5.56 -3.49
C ALA A 79 -6.26 -6.84 -3.69
N ASP A 80 -6.31 -7.77 -2.73
CA ASP A 80 -5.60 -9.05 -2.80
C ASP A 80 -6.11 -9.93 -3.93
N TYR A 81 -7.41 -9.94 -4.14
CA TYR A 81 -7.99 -10.68 -5.26
C TYR A 81 -7.55 -10.11 -6.59
N TYR A 82 -7.55 -8.79 -6.77
CA TYR A 82 -7.05 -8.17 -7.99
C TYR A 82 -5.58 -8.55 -8.26
N GLU A 83 -4.72 -8.48 -7.24
CA GLU A 83 -3.31 -8.87 -7.38
C GLU A 83 -3.18 -10.36 -7.75
N ALA A 84 -3.89 -11.24 -7.05
CA ALA A 84 -3.89 -12.67 -7.34
C ALA A 84 -4.46 -12.99 -8.74
N ALA A 85 -5.52 -12.30 -9.16
CA ALA A 85 -6.11 -12.43 -10.49
C ALA A 85 -5.11 -12.02 -11.58
N SER A 86 -4.40 -10.90 -11.39
CA SER A 86 -3.37 -10.46 -12.33
C SER A 86 -2.28 -11.52 -12.56
N ILE A 87 -1.86 -12.18 -11.48
CA ILE A 87 -0.87 -13.26 -11.50
C ILE A 87 -1.47 -14.53 -12.13
N TYR A 88 -2.71 -14.87 -11.79
CA TYR A 88 -3.42 -16.03 -12.34
C TYR A 88 -3.52 -15.94 -13.86
N TYR A 89 -4.06 -14.85 -14.39
CA TYR A 89 -4.26 -14.70 -15.83
C TYR A 89 -2.94 -14.59 -16.60
N MET A 90 -1.92 -13.93 -16.03
CA MET A 90 -0.57 -13.91 -16.61
C MET A 90 0.01 -15.33 -16.75
N TYR A 91 -0.09 -16.17 -15.70
CA TYR A 91 0.43 -17.54 -15.77
C TYR A 91 -0.44 -18.47 -16.61
N LEU A 92 -1.75 -18.25 -16.64
CA LEU A 92 -2.66 -18.97 -17.51
C LEU A 92 -2.30 -18.75 -18.98
N GLN A 93 -2.04 -17.50 -19.39
CA GLN A 93 -1.60 -17.16 -20.74
C GLN A 93 -0.26 -17.82 -21.10
N ASN A 94 0.67 -17.88 -20.15
CA ASN A 94 1.99 -18.49 -20.34
C ASN A 94 1.98 -20.03 -20.26
N GLY A 95 0.85 -20.66 -19.96
CA GLY A 95 0.74 -22.12 -19.82
C GLY A 95 1.38 -22.70 -18.55
N ASP A 96 1.73 -21.87 -17.56
CA ASP A 96 2.30 -22.32 -16.28
C ASP A 96 1.17 -22.78 -15.33
N ALA A 97 0.79 -24.06 -15.47
CA ALA A 97 -0.32 -24.67 -14.75
C ALA A 97 -0.09 -24.79 -13.22
N GLU A 98 1.17 -24.79 -12.77
CA GLU A 98 1.47 -24.86 -11.33
C GLU A 98 1.25 -23.49 -10.68
N LYS A 99 1.83 -22.43 -11.26
CA LYS A 99 1.70 -21.09 -10.69
C LYS A 99 0.31 -20.51 -10.86
N SER A 100 -0.37 -20.78 -11.97
CA SER A 100 -1.78 -20.39 -12.14
C SER A 100 -2.67 -21.05 -11.09
N ARG A 101 -2.51 -22.36 -10.79
CA ARG A 101 -3.29 -23.00 -9.70
C ARG A 101 -3.01 -22.39 -8.33
N LYS A 102 -1.77 -22.01 -8.05
CA LYS A 102 -1.42 -21.32 -6.80
C LYS A 102 -2.14 -19.97 -6.72
N ALA A 103 -2.03 -19.14 -7.75
CA ALA A 103 -2.69 -17.85 -7.81
C ALA A 103 -4.23 -17.98 -7.72
N GLN A 104 -4.81 -19.02 -8.33
CA GLN A 104 -6.24 -19.31 -8.20
C GLN A 104 -6.65 -19.66 -6.76
N ALA A 105 -5.79 -20.31 -5.98
CA ALA A 105 -6.04 -20.56 -4.57
C ALA A 105 -5.96 -19.27 -3.74
N ASP A 106 -5.03 -18.39 -4.07
CA ASP A 106 -4.90 -17.07 -3.44
C ASP A 106 -6.15 -16.22 -3.76
N MET A 107 -6.65 -16.22 -5.00
CA MET A 107 -7.92 -15.60 -5.39
C MET A 107 -9.10 -16.12 -4.55
N LYS A 108 -9.26 -17.44 -4.41
CA LYS A 108 -10.36 -18.02 -3.61
C LYS A 108 -10.28 -17.61 -2.14
N THR A 109 -9.07 -17.54 -1.59
CA THR A 109 -8.84 -17.11 -0.22
C THR A 109 -9.26 -15.65 -0.06
N ALA A 110 -8.81 -14.77 -0.95
CA ALA A 110 -9.19 -13.36 -0.94
C ALA A 110 -10.71 -13.18 -1.13
N GLN A 111 -11.32 -13.90 -2.07
CA GLN A 111 -12.77 -13.85 -2.31
C GLN A 111 -13.58 -14.17 -1.05
N SER A 112 -13.19 -15.20 -0.30
CA SER A 112 -13.88 -15.57 0.94
C SER A 112 -13.84 -14.49 2.04
N ALA A 113 -12.91 -13.53 1.93
CA ALA A 113 -12.74 -12.42 2.86
C ALA A 113 -13.36 -11.11 2.36
N MET A 114 -13.98 -11.07 1.17
CA MET A 114 -14.57 -9.85 0.60
C MET A 114 -15.90 -9.43 1.22
N GLY A 115 -16.58 -10.30 1.97
CA GLY A 115 -17.86 -9.98 2.59
C GLY A 115 -18.88 -9.43 1.58
N GLU A 116 -19.34 -8.19 1.79
CA GLU A 116 -20.35 -7.55 0.93
C GLU A 116 -19.81 -7.21 -0.47
N LEU A 117 -18.48 -7.17 -0.64
CA LEU A 117 -17.80 -6.82 -1.87
C LEU A 117 -17.51 -8.03 -2.78
N GLU A 118 -18.05 -9.22 -2.48
CA GLU A 118 -17.82 -10.44 -3.28
C GLU A 118 -18.16 -10.26 -4.77
N TYR A 119 -19.12 -9.38 -5.10
CA TYR A 119 -19.47 -9.07 -6.49
C TYR A 119 -18.29 -8.56 -7.33
N CYS A 120 -17.29 -7.93 -6.69
CA CYS A 120 -16.10 -7.38 -7.36
C CYS A 120 -15.27 -8.47 -8.04
N ALA A 121 -15.33 -9.73 -7.54
CA ALA A 121 -14.60 -10.85 -8.13
C ALA A 121 -14.98 -11.06 -9.61
N ALA A 122 -16.27 -11.02 -9.91
CA ALA A 122 -16.76 -11.19 -11.28
C ALA A 122 -16.36 -10.02 -12.20
N GLU A 123 -16.33 -8.79 -11.67
CA GLU A 123 -15.92 -7.59 -12.41
C GLU A 123 -14.43 -7.63 -12.75
N ILE A 124 -13.60 -8.02 -11.78
CA ILE A 124 -12.15 -8.19 -11.94
C ILE A 124 -11.84 -9.31 -12.94
N ASP A 125 -12.49 -10.47 -12.82
CA ASP A 125 -12.32 -11.57 -13.76
C ASP A 125 -12.70 -11.16 -15.18
N SER A 126 -13.82 -10.43 -15.35
CA SER A 126 -14.24 -9.91 -16.66
C SER A 126 -13.19 -8.96 -17.26
N TYR A 127 -12.62 -8.07 -16.46
CA TYR A 127 -11.54 -7.17 -16.90
C TYR A 127 -10.35 -7.94 -17.45
N PHE A 128 -9.84 -8.95 -16.74
CA PHE A 128 -8.67 -9.71 -17.19
C PHE A 128 -8.98 -10.64 -18.36
N VAL A 129 -10.15 -11.28 -18.39
CA VAL A 129 -10.60 -12.08 -19.55
C VAL A 129 -10.61 -11.22 -20.81
N ASN A 130 -11.10 -9.98 -20.73
CA ASN A 130 -11.10 -9.06 -21.87
C ASN A 130 -9.68 -8.61 -22.24
N TYR A 131 -8.82 -8.34 -21.25
CA TYR A 131 -7.44 -7.89 -21.47
C TYR A 131 -6.57 -8.94 -22.19
N PHE A 132 -6.74 -10.23 -21.86
CA PHE A 132 -5.90 -11.32 -22.39
C PHE A 132 -6.46 -12.03 -23.63
N ASN A 133 -7.70 -11.74 -24.04
CA ASN A 133 -8.34 -12.33 -25.23
C ASN A 133 -8.20 -11.46 -26.51
N HIS A 134 -7.36 -10.43 -26.49
CA HIS A 134 -6.96 -9.62 -27.64
C HIS A 134 -5.51 -9.93 -28.06
#